data_AF-A0A7X8B3X0-F1
#
_entry.id   AF-A0A7X8B3X0-F1
#
_cell.length_a   1.000
_cell.length_b   1.000
_cell.length_c   1.000
_cell.angle_alpha   90.00
_cell.angle_beta   90.00
_cell.angle_gamma   90.00
#
_symmetry.space_group_name_H-M   'P 1'
#
loop_
_entity.id
_entity.type
_entity.pdbx_description
1 polymer ?
#
loop_
_entity_poly.entity_id
_entity_poly.type
_entity_poly.pdbx_seq_one_letter_code
_entity_poly.pdbx_strand_id
1 'polypeptide(L)'
;MEEPTMDARVYVEISEARHLFQRYGNRLLSDPCVSRLLKQYRDAIAKTTRMMREMGMQGECARCAAEGPGSCCFSGIEEGYDQILLLINLLMGCNIPDTREIAGSCTFLGPSGCKLRARYYYCVHFLCPRLHRAMDPLSVKELLRAVGEELHAGWEAEQAVRTSLKRREAMDGNLRSAASEAGSRTMEELYMPTEDP
;
A
#
# COMPACT_ATOMS: atom_id res chain seq x y z
N MET A 1 22.60 17.24 -17.55
CA MET A 1 21.76 17.09 -16.35
C MET A 1 20.52 16.34 -16.81
N GLU A 2 20.53 15.02 -16.68
CA GLU A 2 19.34 14.21 -16.97
C GLU A 2 18.38 14.37 -15.79
N GLU A 3 17.18 14.87 -16.06
CA GLU A 3 16.08 14.82 -15.10
C GLU A 3 15.86 13.36 -14.71
N PRO A 4 15.74 13.02 -13.41
CA PRO A 4 15.42 11.67 -13.01
C PRO A 4 14.08 11.31 -13.65
N THR A 5 14.06 10.29 -14.50
CA THR A 5 12.86 9.76 -15.14
C THR A 5 11.78 9.56 -14.09
N MET A 6 10.62 10.20 -14.24
CA MET A 6 9.51 10.20 -13.29
C MET A 6 9.11 8.79 -12.79
N ASP A 7 9.33 7.76 -13.60
CA ASP A 7 9.17 6.35 -13.23
C ASP A 7 10.02 5.91 -12.01
N ALA A 8 11.12 6.60 -11.67
CA ALA A 8 12.02 6.17 -10.59
C ALA A 8 11.38 6.25 -9.20
N ARG A 9 10.48 7.22 -8.95
CA ARG A 9 9.93 7.47 -7.61
C ARG A 9 9.06 6.33 -7.11
N VAL A 10 8.19 5.78 -7.96
CA VAL A 10 7.32 4.66 -7.57
C VAL A 10 8.16 3.46 -7.11
N TYR A 11 9.30 3.18 -7.75
CA TYR A 11 10.16 2.07 -7.37
C TYR A 11 10.85 2.28 -6.01
N VAL A 12 11.14 3.54 -5.64
CA VAL A 12 11.59 3.87 -4.29
C VAL A 12 10.50 3.54 -3.27
N GLU A 13 9.25 3.97 -3.51
CA GLU A 13 8.12 3.67 -2.63
C GLU A 13 7.85 2.15 -2.51
N ILE A 14 8.00 1.41 -3.61
CA ILE A 14 7.90 -0.06 -3.62
C ILE A 14 9.00 -0.69 -2.76
N SER A 15 10.24 -0.22 -2.90
CA SER A 15 11.37 -0.70 -2.11
C SER A 15 11.15 -0.46 -0.62
N GLU A 16 10.73 0.76 -0.24
CA GLU A 16 10.44 1.12 1.15
C GLU A 16 9.29 0.30 1.73
N ALA A 17 8.22 0.08 0.95
CA ALA A 17 7.11 -0.78 1.36
C ALA A 17 7.58 -2.22 1.65
N ARG A 18 8.48 -2.76 0.82
CA ARG A 18 9.08 -4.09 1.00
C ARG A 18 9.96 -4.14 2.24
N HIS A 19 10.79 -3.13 2.47
CA HIS A 19 11.59 -3.03 3.70
C HIS A 19 10.71 -3.01 4.96
N LEU A 20 9.65 -2.20 4.96
CA LEU A 20 8.68 -2.16 6.05
C LEU A 20 8.00 -3.52 6.25
N PHE A 21 7.61 -4.19 5.16
CA PHE A 21 6.97 -5.50 5.23
C PHE A 21 7.92 -6.58 5.78
N GLN A 22 9.17 -6.63 5.33
CA GLN A 22 10.17 -7.56 5.84
C GLN A 22 10.42 -7.34 7.34
N ARG A 23 10.51 -6.08 7.76
CA ARG A 23 10.83 -5.73 9.16
C ARG A 23 9.65 -5.90 10.11
N TYR A 24 8.46 -5.51 9.69
CA TYR A 24 7.29 -5.37 10.58
C TYR A 24 6.08 -6.21 10.16
N GLY A 25 6.07 -6.83 8.98
CA GLY A 25 4.91 -7.52 8.40
C GLY A 25 4.27 -8.53 9.34
N ASN A 26 5.03 -9.49 9.86
CA ASN A 26 4.51 -10.49 10.81
C ASN A 26 3.95 -9.84 12.08
N ARG A 27 4.60 -8.79 12.59
CA ARG A 27 4.14 -8.09 13.81
C ARG A 27 2.87 -7.26 13.56
N LEU A 28 2.71 -6.70 12.36
CA LEU A 28 1.52 -5.98 11.94
C LEU A 28 0.34 -6.95 11.75
N LEU A 29 0.59 -8.10 11.12
CA LEU A 29 -0.43 -9.15 10.95
C LEU A 29 -0.86 -9.78 12.28
N SER A 30 0.04 -9.86 13.26
CA SER A 30 -0.30 -10.34 14.60
C SER A 30 -0.98 -9.28 15.50
N ASP A 31 -1.05 -8.01 15.07
CA ASP A 31 -1.78 -6.96 15.80
C ASP A 31 -3.30 -7.12 15.54
N PRO A 32 -4.13 -7.44 16.56
CA PRO A 32 -5.54 -7.72 16.37
C PRO A 32 -6.33 -6.55 15.77
N CYS A 33 -5.93 -5.31 16.08
CA CYS A 33 -6.58 -4.13 15.54
C CYS A 33 -6.30 -3.98 14.05
N VAL A 34 -5.03 -4.09 13.66
CA VAL A 34 -4.58 -4.03 12.26
C VAL A 34 -5.24 -5.15 11.45
N SER A 35 -5.18 -6.39 11.93
CA SER A 35 -5.74 -7.54 11.20
C SER A 35 -7.26 -7.43 11.01
N ARG A 36 -8.00 -6.96 12.00
CA ARG A 36 -9.44 -6.71 11.88
C ARG A 36 -9.75 -5.65 10.81
N LEU A 37 -9.02 -4.53 10.83
CA LEU A 37 -9.25 -3.43 9.88
C LEU A 37 -8.82 -3.79 8.46
N LEU A 38 -7.71 -4.53 8.29
CA LEU A 38 -7.30 -5.08 6.99
C LEU A 38 -8.35 -6.05 6.43
N LYS A 39 -9.00 -6.85 7.30
CA LYS A 39 -10.11 -7.72 6.88
C LYS A 39 -11.32 -6.88 6.42
N GLN A 40 -11.73 -5.88 7.20
CA GLN A 40 -12.85 -5.00 6.82
C GLN A 40 -12.58 -4.28 5.50
N TYR A 41 -11.36 -3.80 5.29
CA TYR A 41 -10.97 -3.17 4.04
C TYR A 41 -11.00 -4.18 2.86
N ARG A 42 -10.50 -5.40 3.06
CA ARG A 42 -10.58 -6.48 2.06
C ARG A 42 -12.02 -6.82 1.69
N ASP A 43 -12.92 -6.85 2.66
CA ASP A 43 -14.34 -7.13 2.44
C ASP A 43 -15.01 -5.98 1.64
N ALA A 44 -14.64 -4.72 1.92
CA ALA A 44 -15.11 -3.57 1.16
C ALA A 44 -14.59 -3.55 -0.28
N ILE A 45 -13.30 -3.84 -0.50
CA ILE A 45 -12.70 -4.02 -1.85
C ILE A 45 -13.41 -5.14 -2.61
N ALA A 46 -13.73 -6.26 -1.95
CA ALA A 46 -14.43 -7.36 -2.59
C ALA A 46 -15.84 -6.95 -3.04
N LYS A 47 -16.55 -6.16 -2.23
CA LYS A 47 -17.86 -5.61 -2.58
C LYS A 47 -17.79 -4.72 -3.81
N THR A 48 -16.90 -3.73 -3.84
CA THR A 48 -16.77 -2.81 -4.98
C THR A 48 -16.28 -3.54 -6.23
N THR A 49 -15.31 -4.46 -6.10
CA THR A 49 -14.81 -5.29 -7.21
C THR A 49 -15.92 -6.12 -7.83
N ARG A 50 -16.78 -6.74 -6.99
CA ARG A 50 -17.94 -7.49 -7.48
C ARG A 50 -18.90 -6.58 -8.25
N MET A 51 -19.24 -5.41 -7.69
CA MET A 51 -20.12 -4.44 -8.35
C MET A 51 -19.53 -3.98 -9.69
N MET A 52 -18.27 -3.57 -9.71
CA MET A 52 -17.57 -3.16 -10.95
C MET A 52 -17.57 -4.29 -12.00
N ARG A 53 -17.40 -5.54 -11.59
CA ARG A 53 -17.48 -6.69 -12.50
C ARG A 53 -18.90 -6.91 -13.04
N GLU A 54 -19.92 -6.83 -12.19
CA GLU A 54 -21.34 -6.96 -12.60
C GLU A 54 -21.76 -5.84 -13.56
N MET A 55 -21.16 -4.65 -13.42
CA MET A 55 -21.33 -3.52 -14.35
C MET A 55 -20.44 -3.60 -15.61
N GLY A 56 -19.70 -4.70 -15.82
CA GLY A 56 -18.87 -4.91 -17.01
C GLY A 56 -17.57 -4.10 -17.06
N MET A 57 -17.21 -3.40 -15.98
CA MET A 57 -16.03 -2.52 -15.93
C MET A 57 -14.70 -3.27 -16.14
N GLN A 58 -14.60 -4.52 -15.68
CA GLN A 58 -13.41 -5.35 -15.90
C GLN A 58 -13.13 -5.60 -17.39
N GLY A 59 -14.17 -5.81 -18.19
CA GLY A 59 -14.03 -6.00 -19.64
C GLY A 59 -13.54 -4.73 -20.34
N GLU A 60 -14.09 -3.57 -19.96
CA GLU A 60 -13.63 -2.28 -20.48
C GLU A 60 -12.19 -1.95 -20.07
N CYS A 61 -11.80 -2.25 -18.83
CA CYS A 61 -10.43 -2.08 -18.35
C CYS A 61 -9.44 -2.98 -19.08
N ALA A 62 -9.77 -4.26 -19.30
CA ALA A 62 -8.94 -5.19 -20.06
C ALA A 62 -8.78 -4.74 -21.53
N ARG A 63 -9.87 -4.24 -22.13
CA ARG A 63 -9.84 -3.65 -23.47
C ARG A 63 -8.91 -2.44 -23.55
N CYS A 64 -8.98 -1.53 -22.57
CA CYS A 64 -8.05 -0.40 -22.47
C CYS A 64 -6.60 -0.83 -22.20
N ALA A 65 -6.37 -1.98 -21.56
CA ALA A 65 -5.02 -2.49 -21.39
C ALA A 65 -4.43 -3.03 -22.72
N ALA A 66 -5.28 -3.58 -23.60
CA ALA A 66 -4.87 -4.17 -24.87
C ALA A 66 -4.79 -3.16 -26.04
N GLU A 67 -5.74 -2.22 -26.13
CA GLU A 67 -5.86 -1.27 -27.25
C GLU A 67 -5.03 0.02 -27.04
N GLY A 68 -4.45 0.19 -25.85
CA GLY A 68 -3.71 1.38 -25.42
C GLY A 68 -4.39 2.07 -24.23
N PRO A 69 -3.61 2.62 -23.28
CA PRO A 69 -4.10 3.01 -21.98
C PRO A 69 -5.29 3.96 -22.08
N GLY A 70 -6.41 3.54 -21.49
CA GLY A 70 -7.58 4.41 -21.31
C GLY A 70 -7.25 5.58 -20.38
N SER A 71 -8.18 6.52 -20.24
CA SER A 71 -7.94 7.76 -19.50
C SER A 71 -7.70 7.60 -17.98
N CYS A 72 -7.75 6.39 -17.42
CA CYS A 72 -7.66 6.12 -15.99
C CYS A 72 -6.41 5.34 -15.52
N CYS A 73 -5.65 4.71 -16.43
CA CYS A 73 -4.47 3.89 -16.09
C CYS A 73 -3.22 4.32 -16.87
N PHE A 74 -3.06 5.63 -17.05
CA PHE A 74 -1.95 6.25 -17.77
C PHE A 74 -0.65 6.25 -16.92
N SER A 75 0.51 6.36 -17.59
CA SER A 75 1.80 6.54 -16.93
C SER A 75 1.82 7.79 -16.04
N GLY A 76 2.22 7.65 -14.78
CA GLY A 76 2.32 8.73 -13.80
C GLY A 76 1.24 8.68 -12.72
N ILE A 77 0.13 7.97 -12.94
CA ILE A 77 -0.89 7.79 -11.88
C ILE A 77 -0.35 6.97 -10.70
N GLU A 78 0.66 6.13 -10.95
CA GLU A 78 1.36 5.37 -9.91
C GLU A 78 2.06 6.23 -8.86
N GLU A 79 2.36 7.49 -9.15
CA GLU A 79 2.98 8.40 -8.17
C GLU A 79 2.05 8.74 -6.99
N GLY A 80 0.74 8.46 -7.13
CA GLY A 80 -0.21 8.58 -6.03
C GLY A 80 -0.08 7.47 -4.97
N TYR A 81 0.75 6.45 -5.21
CA TYR A 81 0.98 5.37 -4.25
C TYR A 81 2.20 5.67 -3.39
N ASP A 82 1.99 5.76 -2.08
CA ASP A 82 3.06 5.85 -1.08
C ASP A 82 3.45 4.47 -0.53
N GLN A 83 4.56 4.42 0.20
CA GLN A 83 5.05 3.18 0.79
C GLN A 83 4.04 2.51 1.74
N ILE A 84 3.12 3.26 2.36
CA ILE A 84 2.14 2.72 3.32
C ILE A 84 1.00 2.02 2.59
N LEU A 85 0.46 2.61 1.54
CA LEU A 85 -0.56 1.98 0.70
C LEU A 85 -0.01 0.72 0.02
N LEU A 86 1.25 0.77 -0.42
CA LEU A 86 1.94 -0.40 -0.96
C LEU A 86 2.21 -1.46 0.12
N LEU A 87 2.59 -1.07 1.33
CA LEU A 87 2.71 -1.99 2.47
C LEU A 87 1.37 -2.67 2.79
N ILE A 88 0.26 -1.95 2.76
CA ILE A 88 -1.08 -2.53 2.96
C ILE A 88 -1.37 -3.61 1.91
N ASN A 89 -1.00 -3.38 0.64
CA ASN A 89 -1.11 -4.40 -0.40
C ASN A 89 -0.28 -5.66 -0.06
N LEU A 90 0.98 -5.49 0.38
CA LEU A 90 1.82 -6.60 0.81
C LEU A 90 1.21 -7.37 2.00
N LEU A 91 0.69 -6.66 3.01
CA LEU A 91 -0.02 -7.25 4.16
C LEU A 91 -1.29 -8.00 3.74
N MET A 92 -1.93 -7.59 2.64
CA MET A 92 -3.06 -8.31 2.07
C MET A 92 -2.66 -9.53 1.20
N GLY A 93 -1.36 -9.76 1.00
CA GLY A 93 -0.83 -10.85 0.20
C GLY A 93 -0.72 -10.54 -1.30
N CYS A 94 -0.72 -9.26 -1.69
CA CYS A 94 -0.49 -8.87 -3.08
C CYS A 94 1.00 -9.01 -3.45
N ASN A 95 1.27 -9.44 -4.67
CA ASN A 95 2.60 -9.32 -5.26
C ASN A 95 2.71 -7.99 -6.02
N ILE A 96 3.62 -7.11 -5.60
CA ILE A 96 3.86 -5.83 -6.26
C ILE A 96 4.88 -6.05 -7.39
N PRO A 97 4.59 -5.69 -8.65
CA PRO A 97 5.51 -5.91 -9.76
C PRO A 97 6.83 -5.14 -9.58
N ASP A 98 7.95 -5.74 -9.99
CA ASP A 98 9.27 -5.10 -10.00
C ASP A 98 9.47 -4.19 -11.22
N THR A 99 8.67 -4.42 -12.28
CA THR A 99 8.76 -3.68 -13.54
C THR A 99 7.39 -3.52 -14.18
N ARG A 100 7.23 -2.46 -14.97
CA ARG A 100 6.05 -2.23 -15.82
C ARG A 100 5.91 -3.33 -16.88
N GLU A 101 4.71 -3.87 -17.03
CA GLU A 101 4.41 -4.90 -18.05
C GLU A 101 3.86 -4.32 -19.35
N ILE A 102 3.13 -3.20 -19.26
CA ILE A 102 2.50 -2.54 -20.40
C ILE A 102 3.16 -1.17 -20.57
N ALA A 103 3.92 -1.00 -21.66
CA ALA A 103 4.62 0.25 -21.95
C ALA A 103 3.66 1.46 -21.97
N GLY A 104 4.09 2.59 -21.41
CA GLY A 104 3.31 3.83 -21.36
C GLY A 104 2.07 3.81 -20.43
N SER A 105 1.89 2.74 -19.64
CA SER A 105 0.77 2.58 -18.70
C SER A 105 1.26 2.60 -17.25
N CYS A 106 0.33 2.67 -16.29
CA CYS A 106 0.66 2.54 -14.88
C CYS A 106 1.46 1.27 -14.57
N THR A 107 2.52 1.39 -13.76
CA THR A 107 3.37 0.26 -13.32
C THR A 107 2.59 -0.90 -12.71
N PHE A 108 1.44 -0.65 -12.09
CA PHE A 108 0.60 -1.67 -11.45
C PHE A 108 -0.42 -2.33 -12.39
N LEU A 109 -0.53 -1.87 -13.65
CA LEU A 109 -1.44 -2.43 -14.64
C LEU A 109 -0.82 -3.68 -15.28
N GLY A 110 -1.56 -4.79 -15.25
CA GLY A 110 -1.26 -6.00 -16.02
C GLY A 110 -2.33 -6.32 -17.06
N PRO A 111 -2.16 -7.39 -17.85
CA PRO A 111 -3.08 -7.78 -18.93
C PRO A 111 -4.52 -8.03 -18.45
N SER A 112 -4.69 -8.45 -17.19
CA SER A 112 -5.99 -8.71 -16.57
C SER A 112 -6.49 -7.58 -15.67
N GLY A 113 -5.85 -6.40 -15.72
CA GLY A 113 -6.17 -5.24 -14.90
C GLY A 113 -5.13 -4.95 -13.81
N CYS A 114 -5.51 -4.09 -12.86
CA CYS A 114 -4.63 -3.68 -11.77
C CYS A 114 -4.24 -4.87 -10.87
N LYS A 115 -2.96 -4.99 -10.56
CA LYS A 115 -2.41 -6.06 -9.70
C LYS A 115 -2.54 -5.77 -8.20
N LEU A 116 -2.87 -4.53 -7.84
CA LEU A 116 -3.08 -4.12 -6.46
C LEU A 116 -4.55 -4.30 -6.05
N ARG A 117 -4.75 -4.61 -4.77
CA ARG A 117 -6.08 -4.66 -4.14
C ARG A 117 -6.46 -3.29 -3.58
N ALA A 118 -5.60 -2.77 -2.71
CA ALA A 118 -5.75 -1.44 -2.15
C ALA A 118 -5.22 -0.43 -3.19
N ARG A 119 -6.14 0.36 -3.75
CA ARG A 119 -5.87 1.26 -4.87
C ARG A 119 -5.91 2.70 -4.40
N TYR A 120 -5.11 3.55 -5.05
CA TYR A 120 -5.13 5.00 -4.83
C TYR A 120 -6.55 5.55 -5.04
N TYR A 121 -6.95 6.59 -4.28
CA TYR A 121 -8.33 7.07 -4.27
C TYR A 121 -8.86 7.39 -5.68
N TYR A 122 -8.00 7.95 -6.55
CA TYR A 122 -8.37 8.26 -7.92
C TYR A 122 -8.75 6.99 -8.69
N CYS A 123 -8.02 5.89 -8.49
CA CYS A 123 -8.24 4.62 -9.18
C CYS A 123 -9.56 3.93 -8.80
N VAL A 124 -10.16 4.29 -7.66
CA VAL A 124 -11.43 3.71 -7.18
C VAL A 124 -12.62 4.65 -7.38
N HIS A 125 -12.38 5.96 -7.37
CA HIS A 125 -13.42 6.97 -7.46
C HIS A 125 -13.64 7.45 -8.91
N PHE A 126 -12.60 7.47 -9.74
CA PHE A 126 -12.72 7.96 -11.11
C PHE A 126 -13.40 6.92 -12.01
N LEU A 127 -14.57 7.29 -12.55
CA LEU A 127 -15.23 6.56 -13.61
C LEU A 127 -14.90 7.24 -14.94
N CYS A 128 -14.26 6.52 -15.87
CA CYS A 128 -13.93 7.10 -17.16
C CYS A 128 -15.22 7.39 -17.97
N PRO A 129 -15.21 8.36 -18.91
CA PRO A 129 -16.39 8.73 -19.67
C PRO A 129 -17.03 7.55 -20.43
N ARG A 130 -16.24 6.56 -20.85
CA ARG A 130 -16.73 5.33 -21.49
C ARG A 130 -17.60 4.51 -20.54
N LEU A 131 -17.14 4.33 -19.31
CA LEU A 131 -17.90 3.63 -18.26
C LEU A 131 -19.16 4.42 -17.89
N HIS A 132 -19.04 5.74 -17.73
CA HIS A 132 -20.18 6.58 -17.37
C HIS A 132 -21.31 6.54 -18.41
N ARG A 133 -21.01 6.34 -19.69
CA ARG A 133 -22.03 6.20 -20.76
C ARG A 133 -22.66 4.80 -20.79
N ALA A 134 -21.97 3.79 -20.29
CA ALA A 134 -22.41 2.40 -20.34
C ALA A 134 -23.26 1.99 -19.13
N MET A 135 -23.31 2.81 -18.07
CA MET A 135 -23.99 2.50 -16.81
C MET A 135 -25.24 3.35 -16.62
N ASP A 136 -26.27 2.75 -16.01
CA ASP A 136 -27.44 3.52 -15.58
C ASP A 136 -27.10 4.39 -14.34
N PRO A 137 -27.74 5.56 -14.17
CA PRO A 137 -27.43 6.47 -13.07
C PRO A 137 -27.64 5.90 -11.67
N LEU A 138 -28.57 4.95 -11.49
CA LEU A 138 -28.82 4.35 -10.18
C LEU A 138 -27.66 3.42 -9.80
N SER A 139 -27.21 2.56 -10.72
CA SER A 139 -26.03 1.71 -10.53
C SER A 139 -24.77 2.52 -10.24
N VAL A 140 -24.58 3.66 -10.91
CA VAL A 140 -23.45 4.58 -10.62
C VAL A 140 -23.53 5.10 -9.17
N LYS A 141 -24.71 5.53 -8.73
CA LYS A 141 -24.89 6.01 -7.35
C LYS A 141 -24.61 4.91 -6.32
N GLU A 142 -25.03 3.69 -6.60
CA GLU A 142 -24.76 2.54 -5.72
C GLU A 142 -23.28 2.19 -5.67
N LEU A 143 -22.60 2.21 -6.82
CA LEU A 143 -21.16 2.01 -6.91
C LEU A 143 -20.42 3.06 -6.09
N LEU A 144 -20.73 4.34 -6.26
CA LEU A 144 -20.08 5.42 -5.54
C LEU A 144 -20.30 5.34 -4.03
N ARG A 145 -21.46 4.85 -3.57
CA ARG A 145 -21.68 4.56 -2.15
C ARG A 145 -20.74 3.46 -1.66
N ALA A 146 -20.64 2.35 -2.41
CA ALA A 146 -19.73 1.26 -2.05
C ALA A 146 -18.26 1.68 -2.11
N VAL A 147 -17.87 2.55 -3.06
CA VAL A 147 -16.54 3.16 -3.13
C VAL A 147 -16.28 4.04 -1.90
N GLY A 148 -17.29 4.80 -1.43
CA GLY A 148 -17.18 5.56 -0.18
C GLY A 148 -16.90 4.66 1.03
N GLU A 149 -17.57 3.51 1.11
CA GLU A 149 -17.30 2.50 2.15
C GLU A 149 -15.89 1.89 2.02
N GLU A 150 -15.43 1.58 0.79
CA GLU A 150 -14.06 1.10 0.52
C GLU A 150 -13.01 2.13 0.95
N LEU A 151 -13.20 3.40 0.59
CA LEU A 151 -12.28 4.49 0.94
C LEU A 151 -12.22 4.70 2.45
N HIS A 152 -13.37 4.64 3.14
CA HIS A 152 -13.42 4.78 4.58
C HIS A 152 -12.67 3.63 5.28
N ALA A 153 -12.97 2.38 4.90
CA ALA A 153 -12.28 1.21 5.45
C ALA A 153 -10.78 1.22 5.15
N GLY A 154 -10.39 1.70 3.96
CA GLY A 154 -8.99 1.90 3.59
C GLY A 154 -8.28 2.90 4.48
N TRP A 155 -8.91 4.06 4.74
CA TRP A 155 -8.38 5.06 5.65
C TRP A 155 -8.21 4.53 7.08
N GLU A 156 -9.21 3.81 7.62
CA GLU A 156 -9.09 3.23 8.97
C GLU A 156 -7.94 2.21 9.05
N ALA A 157 -7.81 1.34 8.05
CA ALA A 157 -6.72 0.38 7.98
C ALA A 157 -5.34 1.09 7.89
N GLU A 158 -5.24 2.15 7.10
CA GLU A 158 -4.03 2.95 6.98
C GLU A 158 -3.64 3.61 8.31
N GLN A 159 -4.60 4.22 9.01
CA GLN A 159 -4.33 4.82 10.33
C GLN A 159 -3.85 3.79 11.35
N ALA A 160 -4.45 2.60 11.35
CA ALA A 160 -4.02 1.52 12.23
C ALA A 160 -2.60 1.02 11.92
N VAL A 161 -2.27 0.85 10.64
CA VAL A 161 -0.91 0.47 10.21
C VAL A 161 0.09 1.56 10.62
N ARG A 162 -0.17 2.83 10.31
CA ARG A 162 0.71 3.95 10.70
C ARG A 162 0.91 4.03 12.21
N THR A 163 -0.16 3.88 12.98
CA THR A 163 -0.09 3.91 14.45
C THR A 163 0.70 2.72 15.00
N SER A 164 0.52 1.52 14.44
CA SER A 164 1.26 0.33 14.86
C SER A 164 2.74 0.45 14.50
N LEU A 165 3.09 0.98 13.32
CA LEU A 165 4.47 1.26 12.91
C LEU A 165 5.16 2.25 13.86
N LYS A 166 4.55 3.41 14.12
CA LYS A 166 5.13 4.43 15.03
C LYS A 166 5.44 3.87 16.42
N ARG A 167 4.54 3.07 16.98
CA ARG A 167 4.75 2.41 18.28
C ARG A 167 5.96 1.48 18.25
N ARG A 168 6.16 0.76 17.15
CA ARG A 168 7.24 -0.22 16.99
C ARG A 168 8.58 0.43 16.72
N GLU A 169 8.62 1.49 15.93
CA GLU A 169 9.82 2.28 15.70
C GLU A 169 10.33 2.90 17.00
N ALA A 170 9.43 3.43 17.85
CA ALA A 170 9.78 3.93 19.17
C ALA A 170 10.38 2.83 20.08
N MET A 171 9.80 1.62 20.07
CA MET A 171 10.31 0.49 20.84
C MET A 171 11.68 0.01 20.35
N ASP A 172 11.88 -0.10 19.03
CA ASP A 172 13.16 -0.48 18.43
C ASP A 172 14.26 0.56 18.72
N GLY A 173 13.91 1.85 18.71
CA GLY A 173 14.83 2.94 19.07
C GLY A 173 15.27 2.88 20.53
N ASN A 174 14.32 2.65 21.45
CA ASN A 174 14.61 2.50 22.88
C ASN A 174 15.50 1.28 23.16
N LEU A 175 15.27 0.15 22.47
CA LEU A 175 16.08 -1.05 22.62
C LEU A 175 17.53 -0.86 22.14
N ARG A 176 17.73 -0.09 21.06
CA ARG A 176 19.07 0.26 20.56
C ARG A 176 19.82 1.18 21.53
N SER A 177 19.13 2.16 22.13
CA SER A 177 19.72 3.04 23.16
C SER A 177 20.15 2.26 24.40
N ALA A 178 19.29 1.37 24.90
CA ALA A 178 19.60 0.52 26.05
C ALA A 178 20.78 -0.43 25.78
N ALA A 179 20.88 -0.98 24.57
CA ALA A 179 22.00 -1.83 24.18
C ALA A 179 23.33 -1.06 24.07
N SER A 180 23.30 0.21 23.61
CA SER A 180 24.50 1.06 23.59
C SER A 180 24.96 1.48 24.99
N GLU A 181 24.04 1.71 25.92
CA GLU A 181 24.38 2.04 27.32
C GLU A 181 24.93 0.84 28.10
N ALA A 182 24.42 -0.36 27.83
CA ALA A 182 24.94 -1.60 28.41
C ALA A 182 26.35 -1.96 27.90
N GLY A 183 26.66 -1.67 26.64
CA GLY A 183 27.98 -1.90 26.04
C GLY A 183 29.08 -0.96 26.56
N SER A 184 28.73 0.20 27.10
CA SER A 184 29.70 1.14 27.71
C SER A 184 30.01 0.81 29.18
N ARG A 185 29.18 0.02 29.87
CA ARG A 185 29.38 -0.32 31.30
C ARG A 185 30.32 -1.50 31.55
N THR A 186 30.78 -2.21 30.53
CA THR A 186 31.65 -3.39 30.73
C THR A 186 33.15 -3.09 30.75
N MET A 187 33.57 -1.82 30.63
CA MET A 187 35.01 -1.47 30.58
C MET A 187 35.52 -0.59 31.74
N GLU A 188 34.66 -0.11 32.63
CA GLU A 188 35.07 0.73 33.78
C GLU A 188 35.07 0.00 35.15
N GLU A 189 34.56 -1.23 35.25
CA GLU A 189 34.53 -1.98 36.52
C GLU A 189 35.69 -3.00 36.70
N LEU A 190 36.68 -3.04 35.81
CA LEU A 190 37.82 -3.98 35.88
C LEU A 190 39.13 -3.36 36.41
N TYR A 191 39.11 -2.12 36.91
CA TYR A 191 40.31 -1.48 37.46
C TYR A 191 40.05 -0.74 38.78
N MET A 192 39.67 -1.48 39.82
CA MET A 192 39.89 -1.04 41.20
C MET A 192 40.93 -1.96 41.85
N PRO A 193 42.17 -1.51 42.06
CA PRO A 193 43.10 -2.24 42.90
C PRO A 193 42.61 -2.13 44.35
N THR A 194 42.29 -3.27 44.94
CA THR A 194 42.08 -3.44 46.37
C THR A 194 43.44 -3.48 47.07
N GLU A 195 43.84 -2.43 47.78
CA GLU A 195 44.83 -2.54 48.86
C GLU A 195 44.44 -1.59 50.02
N ASP A 196 43.82 -2.18 51.05
CA ASP A 196 43.84 -1.77 52.47
C ASP A 196 45.20 -2.16 53.10
N PRO A 197 45.54 -1.75 54.34
CA PRO A 197 45.32 -0.47 55.02
C PRO A 197 46.65 0.21 55.46
#